data_AF-A0A6G1RCB9-F1
#
_entry.id   AF-A0A6G1RCB9-F1
#
_cell.length_a   1.000
_cell.length_b   1.000
_cell.length_c   1.000
_cell.angle_alpha   90.00
_cell.angle_beta   90.00
_cell.angle_gamma   90.00
#
_symmetry.space_group_name_H-M   'P 1'
#
loop_
_entity.id
_entity.type
_entity.pdbx_description
1 polymer ?
#
loop_
_entity_poly.entity_id
_entity_poly.type
_entity_poly.pdbx_seq_one_letter_code
_entity_poly.pdbx_strand_id
1 'polypeptide(L)'
;LSGTRTPGPGGSLQLPHEVVAIWDAVSAYILGQMKQDKGVLLPGLGTFAMVQEEIQIKEEVYVVRRPVFQIDMDALYLQELYYPRVVIPGNARIKPLNYKWLS
;
A
#
# COMPACT_ATOMS: atom_id res chain seq x y z
N LEU A 1 -15.83 -15.59 -40.08
CA LEU A 1 -16.76 -15.99 -39.01
C LEU A 1 -16.38 -15.21 -37.76
N SER A 2 -17.02 -14.06 -37.55
CA SER A 2 -16.84 -13.23 -36.36
C SER A 2 -17.56 -13.88 -35.18
N GLY A 3 -16.83 -14.13 -34.10
CA GLY A 3 -17.41 -14.55 -32.82
C GLY A 3 -17.40 -13.38 -31.84
N THR A 4 -18.52 -12.68 -31.71
CA THR A 4 -18.74 -11.68 -30.67
C THR A 4 -19.02 -12.38 -29.35
N ARG A 5 -18.13 -12.25 -28.36
CA ARG A 5 -18.45 -12.59 -26.96
C ARG A 5 -19.18 -11.42 -26.34
N THR A 6 -20.47 -11.59 -26.10
CA THR A 6 -21.24 -10.76 -25.18
C THR A 6 -21.02 -11.27 -23.74
N PRO A 7 -20.71 -10.40 -22.75
CA PRO A 7 -20.76 -10.80 -21.35
C PRO A 7 -22.20 -10.76 -20.85
N GLY A 8 -22.65 -11.84 -20.19
CA GLY A 8 -23.95 -11.91 -19.52
C GLY A 8 -24.00 -11.08 -18.22
N PRO A 9 -25.21 -10.85 -17.67
CA PRO A 9 -25.41 -9.98 -16.52
C PRO A 9 -24.99 -10.72 -15.24
N GLY A 10 -24.00 -10.17 -14.52
CA GLY A 10 -23.53 -10.73 -13.25
C GLY A 10 -22.09 -11.27 -13.24
N GLY A 11 -21.25 -10.87 -14.21
CA GLY A 11 -19.82 -11.19 -14.18
C GLY A 11 -19.14 -10.55 -12.98
N SER A 12 -18.93 -11.31 -11.91
CA SER A 12 -17.88 -11.01 -10.95
C SER A 12 -16.58 -10.91 -11.73
N LEU A 13 -15.95 -9.73 -11.72
CA LEU A 13 -14.69 -9.48 -12.39
C LEU A 13 -13.62 -10.32 -11.65
N GLN A 14 -13.46 -11.57 -12.02
CA GLN A 14 -12.36 -12.39 -11.52
C GLN A 14 -11.08 -11.78 -12.08
N LEU A 15 -10.29 -11.19 -11.18
CA LEU A 15 -8.94 -10.78 -11.52
C LEU A 15 -8.18 -12.02 -12.05
N PRO A 16 -7.35 -11.87 -13.08
CA PRO A 16 -6.50 -12.96 -13.52
C PRO A 16 -5.73 -13.54 -12.32
N HIS A 17 -5.63 -14.87 -12.23
CA HIS A 17 -4.97 -15.56 -11.12
C HIS A 17 -3.55 -15.01 -10.86
N GLU A 18 -2.85 -14.62 -11.91
CA GLU A 18 -1.53 -13.99 -11.86
C GLU A 18 -1.54 -12.67 -11.08
N VAL A 19 -2.56 -11.83 -11.30
CA VAL A 19 -2.70 -10.54 -10.60
C VAL A 19 -2.90 -10.77 -9.10
N VAL A 20 -3.73 -11.76 -8.73
CA VAL A 20 -3.93 -12.14 -7.32
C VAL A 20 -2.63 -12.64 -6.71
N ALA A 21 -1.94 -13.57 -7.37
CA ALA A 21 -0.67 -14.12 -6.88
C ALA A 21 0.42 -13.05 -6.70
N ILE A 22 0.51 -12.09 -7.63
CA ILE A 22 1.44 -10.96 -7.51
C ILE A 22 1.12 -10.13 -6.27
N TRP A 23 -0.14 -9.75 -6.06
CA TRP A 23 -0.53 -8.94 -4.92
C TRP A 23 -0.44 -9.68 -3.58
N ASP A 24 -0.65 -10.99 -3.57
CA ASP A 24 -0.39 -11.83 -2.39
C ASP A 24 1.10 -11.81 -2.02
N ALA A 25 1.99 -12.00 -2.99
CA ALA A 25 3.44 -11.94 -2.77
C ALA A 25 3.89 -10.54 -2.32
N VAL A 26 3.39 -9.48 -2.97
CA VAL A 26 3.71 -8.08 -2.64
C VAL A 26 3.23 -7.73 -1.23
N SER A 27 2.01 -8.08 -0.86
CA SER A 27 1.45 -7.79 0.46
C SER A 27 2.18 -8.55 1.57
N ALA A 28 2.55 -9.82 1.33
CA ALA A 28 3.38 -10.60 2.24
C ALA A 28 4.76 -9.96 2.46
N TYR A 29 5.41 -9.48 1.39
CA TYR A 29 6.68 -8.75 1.49
C TYR A 29 6.54 -7.48 2.32
N ILE A 30 5.55 -6.65 2.01
CA ILE A 30 5.30 -5.38 2.72
C ILE A 30 5.08 -5.65 4.22
N LEU A 31 4.24 -6.63 4.56
CA LEU A 31 4.02 -7.04 5.94
C LEU A 31 5.31 -7.49 6.63
N GLY A 32 6.14 -8.28 5.94
CA GLY A 32 7.43 -8.75 6.44
C GLY A 32 8.40 -7.60 6.75
N GLN A 33 8.47 -6.58 5.88
CA GLN A 33 9.30 -5.40 6.12
C GLN A 33 8.74 -4.52 7.25
N MET A 34 7.43 -4.30 7.29
CA MET A 34 6.79 -3.47 8.33
C MET A 34 6.92 -4.08 9.72
N LYS A 35 6.88 -5.41 9.85
CA LYS A 35 7.17 -6.09 11.13
C LYS A 35 8.57 -5.77 11.67
N GLN A 36 9.50 -5.36 10.81
CA GLN A 36 10.87 -4.97 11.14
C GLN A 36 11.08 -3.45 11.19
N ASP A 37 9.99 -2.66 11.26
CA ASP A 37 10.03 -1.19 11.22
C ASP A 37 10.70 -0.62 9.96
N LYS A 38 10.55 -1.34 8.84
CA LYS A 38 11.00 -0.89 7.52
C LYS A 38 9.80 -0.56 6.65
N GLY A 39 9.90 0.57 5.95
CA GLY A 39 8.95 0.95 4.91
C GLY A 39 9.29 0.30 3.57
N VAL A 40 8.29 0.22 2.69
CA VAL A 40 8.42 -0.28 1.33
C VAL A 40 7.90 0.76 0.34
N LEU A 41 8.77 1.21 -0.56
CA LEU A 41 8.40 2.01 -1.72
C LEU A 41 8.02 1.07 -2.88
N LEU A 42 6.80 1.20 -3.38
CA LEU A 42 6.38 0.67 -4.68
C LEU A 42 6.45 1.81 -5.69
N PRO A 43 7.47 1.82 -6.59
CA PRO A 43 7.59 2.87 -7.61
C PRO A 43 6.32 2.97 -8.46
N GLY A 44 5.83 4.20 -8.65
CA GLY A 44 4.60 4.47 -9.41
C GLY A 44 3.30 4.20 -8.66
N LEU A 45 3.35 3.83 -7.38
CA LEU A 45 2.16 3.66 -6.54
C LEU A 45 2.27 4.45 -5.22
N GLY A 46 3.33 4.22 -4.44
CA GLY A 46 3.45 4.85 -3.14
C GLY A 46 4.34 4.10 -2.17
N THR A 47 4.40 4.64 -0.95
CA THR A 47 5.22 4.12 0.15
C THR A 47 4.34 3.61 1.28
N PHE A 48 4.56 2.36 1.66
CA PHE A 48 4.05 1.79 2.90
C PHE A 48 5.07 1.99 4.01
N ALA A 49 4.66 2.42 5.19
CA ALA A 49 5.56 2.55 6.33
C ALA A 49 4.84 2.29 7.65
N MET A 50 5.62 1.98 8.69
CA MET A 50 5.17 2.00 10.06
C MET A 50 5.58 3.33 10.68
N VAL A 51 4.62 4.16 11.08
CA VAL A 51 4.84 5.43 11.77
C VAL A 51 4.55 5.24 13.25
N GLN A 52 5.37 5.83 14.11
CA GLN A 52 5.08 5.90 15.53
C GLN A 52 4.21 7.15 15.77
N GLU A 53 3.06 6.96 16.39
CA GLU A 53 2.13 8.02 16.74
C GLU A 53 1.93 8.01 18.25
N GLU A 54 2.08 9.18 18.88
CA GLU A 54 1.74 9.36 20.28
C GLU A 54 0.25 9.67 20.38
N ILE A 55 -0.49 8.82 21.09
CA ILE A 55 -1.90 9.03 21.39
C ILE A 55 -2.07 9.27 22.88
N GLN A 56 -2.78 10.34 23.22
CA GLN A 56 -3.10 10.65 24.61
C GLN A 56 -4.45 10.03 24.96
N ILE A 57 -4.45 9.13 25.94
CA ILE A 57 -5.65 8.50 26.46
C ILE A 57 -5.74 8.87 27.94
N LYS A 58 -6.67 9.78 28.27
CA LYS A 58 -6.77 10.42 29.60
C LYS A 58 -5.47 11.16 29.94
N GLU A 59 -4.84 10.83 31.07
CA GLU A 59 -3.57 11.42 31.52
C GLU A 59 -2.33 10.66 31.05
N GLU A 60 -2.50 9.60 30.25
CA GLU A 60 -1.39 8.76 29.79
C GLU A 60 -1.12 8.95 28.29
N VAL A 61 0.16 8.91 27.91
CA VAL A 61 0.62 8.96 26.52
C VAL A 61 1.09 7.57 26.10
N TYR A 62 0.53 7.07 25.01
CA TYR A 62 0.88 5.79 24.42
C TYR A 62 1.55 6.00 23.07
N VAL A 63 2.67 5.32 22.83
CA VAL A 63 3.28 5.27 21.50
C VAL A 63 2.72 4.05 20.77
N VAL A 64 1.95 4.28 19.71
CA VAL A 64 1.40 3.22 18.86
C VAL A 64 2.14 3.14 17.53
N ARG A 65 2.22 1.92 16.99
CA ARG A 65 2.75 1.66 15.66
C ARG A 65 1.60 1.66 14.66
N ARG A 66 1.52 2.69 13.84
CA ARG A 66 0.46 2.87 12.85
C ARG A 66 0.99 2.56 11.44
N PRO A 67 0.43 1.58 10.73
CA PRO A 67 0.73 1.39 9.32
C PRO A 67 0.10 2.52 8.50
N VAL A 68 0.89 3.10 7.59
CA VAL A 68 0.46 4.19 6.71
C VAL A 68 0.83 3.85 5.27
N PHE A 69 -0.02 4.30 4.35
CA PHE A 69 0.26 4.27 2.92
C PHE A 69 0.24 5.71 2.41
N GLN A 70 1.38 6.17 1.91
CA GLN A 70 1.55 7.47 1.28
C GLN A 70 1.62 7.26 -0.23
N ILE A 71 0.58 7.69 -0.94
CA ILE A 71 0.53 7.63 -2.40
C ILE A 71 1.60 8.55 -3.02
N ASP A 72 2.23 8.06 -4.09
CA ASP A 72 3.22 8.80 -4.88
C ASP A 72 2.57 9.26 -6.19
N MET A 73 1.74 10.31 -6.09
CA MET A 73 1.04 10.95 -7.22
C MET A 73 1.22 12.46 -7.17
N ASP A 74 1.11 13.14 -8.32
CA ASP A 74 1.24 14.59 -8.39
C ASP A 74 0.20 15.28 -7.49
N ALA A 75 0.66 16.33 -6.81
CA ALA A 75 -0.17 17.06 -5.84
C ALA A 75 -1.48 17.60 -6.44
N LEU A 76 -1.54 17.85 -7.76
CA LEU A 76 -2.75 18.28 -8.46
C LEU A 76 -3.83 17.19 -8.51
N TYR A 77 -3.45 15.92 -8.76
CA TYR A 77 -4.40 14.79 -8.73
C TYR A 77 -4.81 14.43 -7.30
N LEU A 78 -3.95 14.73 -6.32
CA LEU A 78 -4.26 14.52 -4.90
C LEU A 78 -5.21 15.56 -4.30
N GLN A 79 -5.42 16.72 -4.94
CA GLN A 79 -6.38 17.72 -4.44
C GLN A 79 -7.84 17.23 -4.54
N GLU A 80 -8.13 16.34 -5.49
CA GLU A 80 -9.45 15.71 -5.62
C GLU A 80 -9.67 14.57 -4.61
N LEU A 81 -8.58 14.02 -4.06
CA LEU A 81 -8.62 13.02 -3.00
C LEU A 81 -8.69 13.73 -1.64
N TYR A 82 -9.86 13.72 -1.00
CA TYR A 82 -10.04 14.19 0.38
C TYR A 82 -9.41 13.21 1.39
N TYR A 83 -8.10 12.98 1.26
CA TYR A 83 -7.35 12.05 2.09
C TYR A 83 -6.43 12.82 3.05
N PRO A 84 -6.39 12.47 4.35
CA PRO A 84 -5.41 13.04 5.26
C PRO A 84 -4.01 12.75 4.71
N ARG A 85 -3.26 13.80 4.37
CA ARG A 85 -1.86 13.65 3.94
C ARG A 85 -1.03 13.26 5.15
N VAL A 86 -0.86 11.95 5.34
CA VAL A 86 0.08 11.42 6.34
C VAL A 86 1.48 11.57 5.78
N VAL A 87 2.33 12.30 6.49
CA VAL A 87 3.74 12.49 6.12
C VAL A 87 4.56 11.42 6.83
N ILE A 88 5.21 10.55 6.06
CA ILE A 88 6.18 9.61 6.61
C ILE A 88 7.42 10.39 7.06
N PRO A 89 7.90 10.21 8.31
CA PRO A 89 9.10 10.90 8.79
C PRO A 89 10.32 10.61 7.92
N GLY A 90 11.15 11.62 7.64
CA GLY A 90 12.32 11.48 6.75
C GLY A 90 13.41 10.53 7.26
N ASN A 91 13.38 10.14 8.54
CA ASN A 91 14.28 9.15 9.13
C ASN A 91 13.75 7.70 9.01
N ALA A 92 12.57 7.48 8.42
CA ALA A 92 12.03 6.15 8.22
C ALA A 92 12.93 5.34 7.27
N ARG A 93 13.23 4.10 7.67
CA ARG A 93 14.03 3.18 6.85
C ARG A 93 13.19 2.61 5.73
N ILE A 94 13.16 3.26 4.58
CA ILE A 94 12.39 2.84 3.41
C ILE A 94 13.29 2.06 2.46
N LYS A 95 12.78 0.95 1.92
CA LYS A 95 13.42 0.19 0.84
C LYS A 95 12.48 0.07 -0.36
N PRO A 96 12.98 0.12 -1.60
CA PRO A 96 12.16 -0.22 -2.75
C PRO A 96 11.72 -1.69 -2.68
N LEU A 97 10.56 -2.00 -3.27
CA LEU A 97 10.10 -3.37 -3.46
C LEU A 97 11.17 -4.17 -4.20
N ASN A 98 11.58 -5.30 -3.62
CA ASN A 98 12.54 -6.19 -4.26
C ASN A 98 11.79 -7.25 -5.08
N TYR A 99 11.66 -7.01 -6.39
CA TYR A 99 10.96 -7.93 -7.30
C TYR A 99 11.58 -9.32 -7.37
N LYS A 100 12.89 -9.47 -7.10
CA LYS A 100 13.54 -10.79 -7.03
C LYS A 100 13.06 -11.64 -5.86
N TRP A 101 12.44 -11.02 -4.84
CA TRP A 101 11.84 -11.75 -3.74
C TRP A 101 10.45 -12.30 -4.08
N LEU A 102 9.83 -11.79 -5.15
CA LEU A 102 8.47 -12.15 -5.57
C LEU A 102 8.43 -13.29 -6.60
N SER A 103 9.60 -13.77 -7.06
CA SER A 103 9.76 -14.81 -8.09
C SER A 103 10.19 -16.15 -7.51
#